data_AF-A0A917SCF3-F1
#
_entry.id   AF-A0A917SCF3-F1
#
_cell.length_a   1.000
_cell.length_b   1.000
_cell.length_c   1.000
_cell.angle_alpha   90.00
_cell.angle_beta   90.00
_cell.angle_gamma   90.00
#
_symmetry.space_group_name_H-M   'P 1'
#
loop_
_entity.id
_entity.type
_entity.pdbx_description
1 polymer ?
#
loop_
_entity_poly.entity_id
_entity_poly.type
_entity_poly.pdbx_seq_one_letter_code
_entity_poly.pdbx_strand_id
1 'polypeptide(L)'
;MRRLGHYIFVRHRHNWAQLIRFGLVGGSGALVNMIVVILLKKVGPDYREVFFDLPLTNFNVRWYHLFVTIAFLVANFWNFVINRRWTFRTTHHSTWHAEYPPFLAVGAIGQLIGLALITALIHSGSPISLPDSVFDDSSGLRTKLYWAQLISIIVVTPVTFVVNKLWTFSAVRQGRPTHLVPIDDETTEVEIVDASGPSAGSGIGGTGSEIGSDTRAAS
;
A
#
# COMPACT_ATOMS: atom_id res chain seq x y z
N MET A 1 10.09 2.82 -37.14
CA MET A 1 9.90 3.08 -35.69
C MET A 1 8.52 3.67 -35.29
N ARG A 2 7.47 3.61 -36.14
CA ARG A 2 6.11 4.11 -35.80
C ARG A 2 5.07 3.01 -35.47
N ARG A 3 5.43 1.72 -35.58
CA ARG A 3 4.50 0.59 -35.44
C ARG A 3 4.55 -0.15 -34.09
N LEU A 4 5.65 -0.06 -33.32
CA LEU A 4 5.74 -0.66 -31.99
C LEU A 4 4.89 0.08 -30.94
N GLY A 5 4.83 1.42 -31.03
CA GLY A 5 4.08 2.24 -30.09
C GLY A 5 2.59 1.91 -30.07
N HIS A 6 1.99 1.58 -31.22
CA HIS A 6 0.56 1.28 -31.33
C HIS A 6 0.15 -0.06 -30.69
N TYR A 7 1.02 -1.08 -30.70
CA TYR A 7 0.69 -2.39 -30.12
C TYR A 7 0.72 -2.39 -28.58
N ILE A 8 1.66 -1.65 -27.98
CA ILE A 8 1.75 -1.47 -26.53
C ILE A 8 0.61 -0.55 -26.04
N PHE A 9 0.27 0.49 -26.82
CA PHE A 9 -0.75 1.47 -26.46
C PHE A 9 -2.19 1.00 -26.60
N VAL A 10 -2.53 -0.12 -27.24
CA VAL A 10 -3.95 -0.52 -27.41
C VAL A 10 -4.33 -1.65 -26.45
N ARG A 11 -3.40 -2.58 -26.14
CA ARG A 11 -3.67 -3.73 -25.27
C ARG A 11 -3.57 -3.44 -23.76
N HIS A 12 -2.88 -2.37 -23.37
CA HIS A 12 -2.66 -2.01 -21.95
C HIS A 12 -3.15 -0.60 -21.55
N ARG A 13 -4.05 0.03 -22.34
CA ARG A 13 -4.62 1.37 -22.00
C ARG A 13 -5.19 1.43 -20.60
N HIS A 14 -5.83 0.34 -20.18
CA HIS A 14 -6.43 0.22 -18.85
C HIS A 14 -5.37 0.27 -17.75
N ASN A 15 -4.30 -0.50 -17.86
CA ASN A 15 -3.21 -0.57 -16.88
C ASN A 15 -2.45 0.77 -16.76
N TRP A 16 -2.25 1.47 -17.88
CA TRP A 16 -1.65 2.81 -17.88
C TRP A 16 -2.57 3.86 -17.25
N ALA A 17 -3.87 3.80 -17.50
CA ALA A 17 -4.84 4.69 -16.87
C ALA A 17 -4.90 4.46 -15.35
N GLN A 18 -4.85 3.20 -14.89
CA GLN A 18 -4.77 2.86 -13.46
C GLN A 18 -3.48 3.39 -12.81
N LEU A 19 -2.32 3.22 -13.45
CA LEU A 19 -1.04 3.73 -12.96
C LEU A 19 -1.05 5.25 -12.81
N ILE A 20 -1.57 5.97 -13.81
CA ILE A 20 -1.67 7.43 -13.77
C ILE A 20 -2.62 7.88 -12.66
N ARG A 21 -3.76 7.21 -12.49
CA ARG A 21 -4.70 7.52 -11.40
C ARG A 21 -4.05 7.29 -10.03
N PHE A 22 -3.36 6.17 -9.85
CA PHE A 22 -2.65 5.87 -8.61
C PHE A 22 -1.55 6.90 -8.33
N GLY A 23 -0.78 7.28 -9.36
CA GLY A 23 0.25 8.31 -9.28
C GLY A 23 -0.33 9.70 -8.96
N LEU A 24 -1.49 10.06 -9.52
CA LEU A 24 -2.17 11.33 -9.24
C LEU A 24 -2.70 11.38 -7.81
N VAL A 25 -3.34 10.30 -7.33
CA VAL A 25 -3.84 10.23 -5.96
C VAL A 25 -2.68 10.29 -4.98
N GLY A 26 -1.64 9.46 -5.17
CA GLY A 26 -0.43 9.49 -4.34
C GLY A 26 0.29 10.84 -4.37
N GLY A 27 0.39 11.45 -5.55
CA GLY A 27 0.96 12.78 -5.74
C GLY A 27 0.17 13.87 -5.03
N SER A 28 -1.17 13.76 -4.99
CA SER A 28 -2.00 14.70 -4.23
C SER A 28 -1.75 14.63 -2.73
N GLY A 29 -1.55 13.43 -2.18
CA GLY A 29 -1.16 13.24 -0.79
C GLY A 29 0.21 13.83 -0.49
N ALA A 30 1.19 13.64 -1.38
CA ALA A 30 2.52 14.24 -1.25
C ALA A 30 2.45 15.79 -1.25
N LEU A 31 1.58 16.37 -2.09
CA LEU A 31 1.38 17.81 -2.13
C LEU A 31 0.71 18.33 -0.86
N VAL A 32 -0.35 17.66 -0.37
CA VAL A 32 -0.99 17.98 0.92
C VAL A 32 0.03 17.89 2.06
N ASN A 33 0.83 16.84 2.07
CA ASN A 33 1.90 16.65 3.05
C ASN A 33 2.86 17.86 3.08
N MET A 34 3.32 18.29 1.91
CA MET A 34 4.20 19.44 1.79
C MET A 34 3.54 20.73 2.29
N ILE A 35 2.28 20.98 1.90
CA ILE A 35 1.53 22.16 2.35
C ILE A 35 1.42 22.17 3.87
N VAL A 36 1.12 21.05 4.51
CA VAL A 36 0.99 20.99 5.97
C VAL A 36 2.32 21.28 6.65
N VAL A 37 3.45 20.75 6.18
CA VAL A 37 4.77 21.09 6.73
C VAL A 37 5.07 22.59 6.58
N ILE A 38 4.75 23.17 5.42
CA ILE A 38 4.95 24.60 5.17
C ILE A 38 4.12 25.44 6.14
N LEU A 39 2.84 25.10 6.32
CA LEU A 39 1.94 25.80 7.23
C LEU A 39 2.43 25.68 8.67
N LEU A 40 2.74 24.48 9.15
CA LEU A 40 3.22 24.26 10.52
C LEU A 40 4.52 25.00 10.80
N LYS A 41 5.48 25.03 9.85
CA LYS A 41 6.71 25.82 9.99
C LYS A 41 6.44 27.33 10.02
N LYS A 42 5.40 27.80 9.33
CA LYS A 42 5.05 29.23 9.28
C LYS A 42 4.32 29.72 10.53
N VAL A 43 3.44 28.89 11.10
CA VAL A 43 2.61 29.27 12.27
C VAL A 43 3.17 28.78 13.59
N GLY A 44 4.01 27.74 13.56
CA GLY A 44 4.57 27.09 14.73
C GLY A 44 5.95 27.63 15.14
N PRO A 45 6.52 27.04 16.21
CA PRO A 45 7.86 27.37 16.70
C PRO A 45 8.97 27.05 15.67
N ASP A 46 10.20 27.47 15.97
CA ASP A 46 11.34 27.09 15.14
C ASP A 46 11.45 25.57 15.09
N TYR A 47 11.49 25.02 13.88
CA TYR A 47 11.48 23.59 13.66
C TYR A 47 12.72 22.88 14.24
N ARG A 48 13.82 23.61 14.47
CA ARG A 48 15.05 23.08 15.09
C ARG A 48 14.97 23.06 16.62
N GLU A 49 14.05 23.78 17.25
CA GLU A 49 13.91 23.78 18.70
C GLU A 49 13.52 22.41 19.24
N VAL A 50 13.91 22.15 20.49
CA VAL A 50 13.55 20.92 21.19
C VAL A 50 12.08 21.00 21.60
N PHE A 51 11.31 19.99 21.20
CA PHE A 51 9.92 19.82 21.61
C PHE A 51 9.85 19.06 22.94
N PHE A 52 10.53 17.90 23.03
CA PHE A 52 10.75 17.21 24.31
C PHE A 52 12.02 16.35 24.27
N ASP A 53 12.64 16.16 25.43
CA ASP A 53 13.80 15.30 25.61
C ASP A 53 13.37 13.84 25.84
N LEU A 54 13.97 12.89 25.12
CA LEU A 54 13.71 11.49 25.44
C LEU A 54 14.44 11.12 26.74
N PRO A 55 13.73 10.64 27.77
CA PRO A 55 14.39 10.09 28.94
C PRO A 55 15.25 8.90 28.50
N LEU A 56 16.46 8.80 29.04
CA LEU A 56 17.43 7.71 28.84
C LEU A 56 18.20 7.70 27.50
N THR A 57 18.11 8.75 26.67
CA THR A 57 18.93 8.85 25.44
C THR A 57 19.47 10.26 25.22
N ASN A 58 20.53 10.40 24.41
CA ASN A 58 21.04 11.71 23.97
C ASN A 58 20.22 12.31 22.81
N PHE A 59 19.08 11.71 22.45
CA PHE A 59 18.23 12.16 21.36
C PHE A 59 17.12 13.07 21.90
N ASN A 60 16.90 14.21 21.25
CA ASN A 60 15.81 15.13 21.55
C ASN A 60 14.80 15.10 20.40
N VAL A 61 13.51 14.98 20.72
CA VAL A 61 12.46 15.21 19.73
C VAL A 61 12.39 16.71 19.50
N ARG A 62 12.72 17.12 18.28
CA ARG A 62 12.59 18.51 17.82
C ARG A 62 11.25 18.76 17.13
N TRP A 63 10.84 20.01 17.04
CA TRP A 63 9.57 20.42 16.42
C TRP A 63 9.37 19.91 15.00
N TYR A 64 10.44 19.78 14.20
CA TYR A 64 10.30 19.22 12.85
C TYR A 64 9.77 17.78 12.85
N HIS A 65 10.10 16.95 13.84
CA HIS A 65 9.57 15.58 13.91
C HIS A 65 8.05 15.60 14.08
N LEU A 66 7.55 16.53 14.91
CA LEU A 66 6.13 16.72 15.11
C LEU A 66 5.47 17.25 13.83
N PHE A 67 6.05 18.26 13.18
CA PHE A 67 5.50 18.84 11.95
C PHE A 67 5.37 17.81 10.83
N VAL A 68 6.44 17.04 10.60
CA VAL A 68 6.47 15.99 9.58
C VAL A 68 5.49 14.86 9.93
N THR A 69 5.33 14.52 11.21
CA THR A 69 4.36 13.51 11.66
C THR A 69 2.93 13.96 11.46
N ILE A 70 2.58 15.20 11.82
CA ILE A 70 1.24 15.76 11.59
C ILE A 70 0.95 15.81 10.08
N ALA A 71 1.92 16.27 9.27
CA ALA A 71 1.78 16.29 7.82
C ALA A 71 1.55 14.90 7.23
N PHE A 72 2.26 13.88 7.75
CA PHE A 72 2.03 12.49 7.35
C PHE A 72 0.61 12.04 7.69
N LEU A 73 0.12 12.28 8.90
CA LEU A 73 -1.22 11.86 9.31
C LEU A 73 -2.31 12.50 8.44
N VAL A 74 -2.19 13.80 8.18
CA VAL A 74 -3.14 14.53 7.32
C VAL A 74 -3.09 13.99 5.89
N ALA A 75 -1.91 13.78 5.33
CA ALA A 75 -1.75 13.24 3.98
C ALA A 75 -2.19 11.78 3.86
N ASN A 76 -1.92 10.95 4.87
CA ASN A 76 -2.36 9.56 4.92
C ASN A 76 -3.89 9.49 4.96
N PHE A 77 -4.52 10.30 5.82
CA PHE A 77 -5.98 10.40 5.86
C PHE A 77 -6.56 10.92 4.54
N TRP A 78 -5.95 11.95 3.94
CA TRP A 78 -6.33 12.47 2.63
C TRP A 78 -6.29 11.37 1.54
N ASN A 79 -5.20 10.61 1.49
CA ASN A 79 -5.05 9.47 0.58
C ASN A 79 -6.11 8.39 0.84
N PHE A 80 -6.39 8.07 2.09
CA PHE A 80 -7.44 7.11 2.45
C PHE A 80 -8.82 7.57 1.97
N VAL A 81 -9.18 8.85 2.20
CA VAL A 81 -10.47 9.41 1.78
C VAL A 81 -10.61 9.38 0.25
N ILE A 82 -9.57 9.74 -0.49
CA ILE A 82 -9.62 9.69 -1.96
C ILE A 82 -9.68 8.24 -2.46
N ASN A 83 -8.84 7.35 -1.95
CA ASN A 83 -8.85 5.93 -2.33
C ASN A 83 -10.23 5.30 -2.08
N ARG A 84 -10.87 5.63 -0.96
CA ARG A 84 -12.21 5.15 -0.63
C ARG A 84 -13.31 5.77 -1.49
N ARG A 85 -13.23 7.07 -1.84
CA ARG A 85 -14.27 7.74 -2.64
C ARG A 85 -14.18 7.48 -4.13
N TRP A 86 -12.96 7.24 -4.64
CA TRP A 86 -12.70 7.20 -6.08
C TRP A 86 -12.24 5.83 -6.58
N THR A 87 -11.36 5.15 -5.86
CA THR A 87 -10.74 3.89 -6.30
C THR A 87 -11.59 2.67 -5.96
N PHE A 88 -12.28 2.67 -4.81
CA PHE A 88 -13.16 1.58 -4.39
C PHE A 88 -14.58 2.09 -4.13
N ARG A 89 -15.48 1.98 -5.13
CA ARG A 89 -16.92 2.04 -4.84
C ARG A 89 -17.23 0.85 -3.94
N THR A 90 -17.44 1.11 -2.65
CA THR A 90 -17.54 0.09 -1.61
C THR A 90 -18.73 -0.83 -1.88
N THR A 91 -18.49 -2.14 -1.94
CA THR A 91 -19.52 -3.16 -1.74
C THR A 91 -20.03 -3.01 -0.31
N HIS A 92 -21.19 -2.39 -0.17
CA HIS A 92 -22.15 -2.17 0.94
C HIS A 92 -21.86 -2.51 2.44
N HIS A 93 -20.73 -3.07 2.89
CA HIS A 93 -20.60 -3.63 4.25
C HIS A 93 -19.32 -3.38 5.06
N SER A 94 -18.29 -2.68 4.54
CA SER A 94 -17.05 -2.45 5.32
C SER A 94 -16.96 -1.05 5.95
N THR A 95 -16.91 -0.99 7.29
CA THR A 95 -16.81 0.26 8.08
C THR A 95 -15.40 0.86 8.03
N TRP A 96 -15.27 2.18 7.92
CA TRP A 96 -13.97 2.87 7.78
C TRP A 96 -12.97 2.61 8.92
N HIS A 97 -13.47 2.34 10.12
CA HIS A 97 -12.65 2.03 11.30
C HIS A 97 -11.88 0.71 11.17
N ALA A 98 -12.33 -0.23 10.34
CA ALA A 98 -11.64 -1.50 10.12
C ALA A 98 -10.54 -1.40 9.04
N GLU A 99 -10.71 -0.52 8.06
CA GLU A 99 -9.78 -0.37 6.92
C GLU A 99 -8.67 0.65 7.15
N TYR A 100 -8.94 1.69 7.94
CA TYR A 100 -7.96 2.76 8.17
C TYR A 100 -6.74 2.31 9.00
N PRO A 101 -6.87 1.55 10.11
CA PRO A 101 -5.72 1.13 10.90
C PRO A 101 -4.64 0.36 10.12
N PRO A 102 -4.94 -0.66 9.30
CA PRO A 102 -3.92 -1.34 8.52
C PRO A 102 -3.30 -0.42 7.46
N PHE A 103 -4.07 0.47 6.84
CA PHE A 103 -3.56 1.48 5.90
C PHE A 103 -2.58 2.46 6.57
N LEU A 104 -2.95 2.93 7.77
CA LEU A 104 -2.10 3.79 8.59
C LEU A 104 -0.83 3.07 9.04
N ALA A 105 -0.91 1.79 9.43
CA ALA A 105 0.24 1.01 9.88
C ALA A 105 1.31 0.86 8.79
N VAL A 106 0.91 0.56 7.55
CA VAL A 106 1.83 0.50 6.40
C VAL A 106 2.44 1.88 6.14
N GLY A 107 1.63 2.95 6.19
CA GLY A 107 2.12 4.31 6.07
C GLY A 107 3.13 4.69 7.16
N ALA A 108 2.90 4.23 8.40
CA ALA A 108 3.74 4.54 9.55
C ALA A 108 5.16 3.98 9.39
N ILE A 109 5.32 2.81 8.77
CA ILE A 109 6.66 2.27 8.46
C ILE A 109 7.42 3.23 7.52
N GLY A 110 6.75 3.68 6.46
CA GLY A 110 7.32 4.69 5.56
C GLY A 110 7.66 5.99 6.29
N GLN A 111 6.79 6.42 7.19
CA GLN A 111 7.00 7.62 8.01
C GLN A 111 8.22 7.51 8.92
N LEU A 112 8.49 6.35 9.51
CA LEU A 112 9.68 6.13 10.35
C LEU A 112 10.96 6.26 9.52
N ILE A 113 10.99 5.67 8.32
CA ILE A 113 12.10 5.81 7.39
C ILE A 113 12.26 7.29 6.98
N GLY A 114 11.14 7.96 6.72
CA GLY A 114 11.11 9.36 6.34
C GLY A 114 11.65 10.28 7.42
N LEU A 115 11.29 10.04 8.69
CA LEU A 115 11.83 10.78 9.84
C LEU A 115 13.34 10.57 9.96
N ALA A 116 13.82 9.33 9.90
CA ALA A 116 15.25 9.04 9.96
C ALA A 116 16.03 9.76 8.85
N LEU A 117 15.50 9.75 7.62
CA LEU A 117 16.10 10.44 6.49
C LEU A 117 16.10 11.96 6.66
N ILE A 118 15.00 12.55 7.12
CA ILE A 118 14.91 13.99 7.38
C ILE A 118 15.87 14.42 8.49
N THR A 119 15.94 13.65 9.58
CA THR A 119 16.91 13.88 10.65
C THR A 119 18.33 13.86 10.10
N ALA A 120 18.67 12.88 9.26
CA ALA A 120 19.98 12.79 8.64
C ALA A 120 20.26 13.94 7.64
N LEU A 121 19.26 14.45 6.94
CA LEU A 121 19.40 15.59 6.02
C LEU A 121 19.53 16.93 6.75
N ILE A 122 18.93 17.08 7.93
CA ILE A 122 18.94 18.34 8.69
C ILE A 122 20.12 18.41 9.67
N HIS A 123 20.51 17.30 10.28
CA HIS A 123 21.55 17.28 11.31
C HIS A 123 22.93 17.55 10.70
N SER A 124 23.60 18.63 11.11
CA SER A 124 24.89 19.08 10.54
C SER A 124 26.04 18.08 10.72
N GLY A 125 25.97 17.20 11.72
CA GLY A 125 26.95 16.12 11.91
C GLY A 125 26.74 14.89 11.02
N SER A 126 25.71 14.87 10.19
CA SER A 126 25.39 13.73 9.31
C SER A 126 26.14 13.83 7.98
N PRO A 127 26.63 12.71 7.42
CA PRO A 127 27.36 12.68 6.15
C PRO A 127 26.50 13.10 4.94
N ILE A 128 25.18 12.99 5.06
CA ILE A 128 24.22 13.35 3.99
C ILE A 128 23.46 14.64 4.29
N SER A 129 23.97 15.48 5.20
CA SER A 129 23.31 16.73 5.56
C SER A 129 23.25 17.70 4.37
N LEU A 130 22.15 18.44 4.28
CA LEU A 130 21.98 19.45 3.25
C LEU A 130 22.88 20.66 3.56
N PRO A 131 23.56 21.26 2.56
CA PRO A 131 24.48 22.38 2.78
C PRO A 131 23.76 23.61 3.38
N ASP A 132 24.24 24.11 4.53
CA ASP A 132 23.71 25.33 5.15
C ASP A 132 23.97 26.60 4.31
N SER A 133 24.99 26.59 3.44
CA SER A 133 25.28 27.73 2.54
C SER A 133 24.18 27.96 1.50
N VAL A 134 23.56 26.88 1.01
CA VAL A 134 22.48 26.94 0.02
C VAL A 134 21.12 27.05 0.71
N PHE A 135 20.91 26.24 1.75
CA PHE A 135 19.66 26.14 2.49
C PHE A 135 19.77 26.83 3.85
N ASP A 136 19.86 28.16 3.80
CA ASP A 136 20.07 29.05 4.95
C ASP A 136 18.76 29.54 5.60
N ASP A 137 17.62 29.00 5.19
CA ASP A 137 16.28 29.38 5.68
C ASP A 137 15.88 30.86 5.45
N SER A 138 16.63 31.60 4.63
CA SER A 138 16.36 33.01 4.31
C SER A 138 15.07 33.24 3.52
N SER A 139 14.63 32.23 2.77
CA SER A 139 13.40 32.27 1.96
C SER A 139 12.73 30.90 1.95
N GLY A 140 11.47 30.84 1.49
CA GLY A 140 10.74 29.57 1.37
C GLY A 140 11.50 28.54 0.52
N LEU A 141 12.09 28.96 -0.61
CA LEU A 141 12.86 28.07 -1.49
C LEU A 141 14.25 27.71 -0.93
N ARG A 142 14.74 28.43 0.08
CA ARG A 142 16.01 28.11 0.77
C ARG A 142 15.77 27.47 2.14
N THR A 143 14.52 27.13 2.46
CA THR A 143 14.18 26.47 3.73
C THR A 143 14.63 25.01 3.70
N LYS A 144 15.58 24.64 4.55
CA LYS A 144 16.21 23.31 4.56
C LYS A 144 15.18 22.19 4.83
N LEU A 145 14.24 22.44 5.74
CA LEU A 145 13.18 21.49 6.09
C LEU A 145 12.32 21.10 4.88
N TYR A 146 11.99 22.04 3.99
CA TYR A 146 11.11 21.77 2.84
C TYR A 146 11.79 20.85 1.83
N TRP A 147 13.09 21.04 1.61
CA TRP A 147 13.88 20.16 0.75
C TRP A 147 14.13 18.81 1.38
N ALA A 148 14.41 18.76 2.68
CA ALA A 148 14.53 17.49 3.40
C ALA A 148 13.22 16.68 3.30
N GLN A 149 12.06 17.33 3.46
CA GLN A 149 10.76 16.71 3.29
C GLN A 149 10.55 16.20 1.86
N LEU A 150 10.86 17.03 0.85
CA LEU A 150 10.67 16.67 -0.56
C LEU A 150 11.53 15.47 -0.96
N ILE A 151 12.82 15.49 -0.61
CA ILE A 151 13.74 14.39 -0.84
C ILE A 151 13.24 13.14 -0.12
N SER A 152 12.77 13.28 1.12
CA SER A 152 12.21 12.17 1.87
C SER A 152 11.03 11.52 1.15
N ILE A 153 10.06 12.30 0.66
CA ILE A 153 8.92 11.77 -0.12
C ILE A 153 9.42 11.01 -1.37
N ILE A 154 10.36 11.58 -2.11
CA ILE A 154 10.90 10.99 -3.35
C ILE A 154 11.62 9.67 -3.08
N VAL A 155 12.35 9.56 -1.96
CA VAL A 155 13.15 8.36 -1.61
C VAL A 155 12.31 7.31 -0.89
N VAL A 156 11.47 7.71 0.06
CA VAL A 156 10.66 6.78 0.86
C VAL A 156 9.62 6.07 0.01
N THR A 157 9.03 6.75 -0.98
CA THR A 157 8.00 6.15 -1.84
C THR A 157 8.49 4.89 -2.57
N PRO A 158 9.64 4.88 -3.29
CA PRO A 158 10.17 3.66 -3.89
C PRO A 158 10.72 2.67 -2.86
N VAL A 159 11.32 3.14 -1.75
CA VAL A 159 11.83 2.24 -0.70
C VAL A 159 10.70 1.44 -0.07
N THR A 160 9.60 2.08 0.29
CA THR A 160 8.41 1.41 0.84
C THR A 160 7.81 0.42 -0.14
N PHE A 161 7.79 0.73 -1.43
CA PHE A 161 7.40 -0.22 -2.47
C PHE A 161 8.31 -1.46 -2.50
N VAL A 162 9.64 -1.28 -2.46
CA VAL A 162 10.60 -2.40 -2.44
C VAL A 162 10.45 -3.25 -1.18
N VAL A 163 10.31 -2.62 -0.01
CA VAL A 163 10.09 -3.33 1.26
C VAL A 163 8.82 -4.17 1.21
N ASN A 164 7.70 -3.57 0.78
CA ASN A 164 6.44 -4.29 0.63
C ASN A 164 6.58 -5.44 -0.37
N LYS A 165 7.23 -5.19 -1.51
CA LYS A 165 7.45 -6.20 -2.56
C LYS A 165 8.26 -7.39 -2.04
N LEU A 166 9.38 -7.15 -1.35
CA LEU A 166 10.24 -8.20 -0.80
C LEU A 166 9.54 -8.98 0.32
N TRP A 167 8.78 -8.30 1.18
CA TRP A 167 8.04 -8.94 2.26
C TRP A 167 6.88 -9.81 1.74
N THR A 168 6.04 -9.29 0.85
CA THR A 168 4.90 -10.03 0.26
C THR A 168 5.36 -11.23 -0.56
N PHE A 169 6.40 -11.09 -1.40
CA PHE A 169 6.89 -12.23 -2.17
C PHE A 169 7.63 -13.27 -1.33
N SER A 170 8.27 -12.86 -0.22
CA SER A 170 8.87 -13.81 0.72
C SER A 170 7.79 -14.63 1.46
N ALA A 171 6.64 -14.01 1.79
CA ALA A 171 5.51 -14.70 2.43
C ALA A 171 4.83 -15.74 1.52
N VAL A 172 4.69 -15.44 0.21
CA VAL A 172 4.16 -16.39 -0.78
C VAL A 172 5.08 -17.61 -0.96
N ARG A 173 6.40 -17.42 -0.77
CA ARG A 173 7.38 -18.52 -0.82
C ARG A 173 7.28 -19.50 0.36
N GLN A 174 6.55 -19.15 1.42
CA GLN A 174 6.38 -19.98 2.63
C GLN A 174 5.04 -20.73 2.67
N GLY A 175 4.27 -20.76 1.57
CA GLY A 175 3.07 -21.60 1.46
C GLY A 175 1.93 -21.23 2.43
N ARG A 176 1.94 -20.03 3.02
CA ARG A 176 0.79 -19.53 3.79
C ARG A 176 -0.25 -18.97 2.81
N PRO A 177 -1.49 -19.50 2.79
CA PRO A 177 -2.54 -18.94 1.95
C PRO A 177 -2.82 -17.51 2.41
N THR A 178 -2.43 -16.55 1.59
CA THR A 178 -2.75 -15.14 1.81
C THR A 178 -4.17 -14.92 1.33
N HIS A 179 -5.09 -14.72 2.26
CA HIS A 179 -6.47 -14.28 1.99
C HIS A 179 -6.46 -12.79 1.58
N LEU A 180 -5.74 -12.45 0.51
CA LEU A 180 -5.76 -11.15 -0.14
C LEU A 180 -5.85 -11.43 -1.63
N VAL A 181 -7.09 -11.51 -2.12
CA VAL A 181 -7.41 -11.63 -3.55
C VAL A 181 -7.13 -10.27 -4.21
N PRO A 182 -6.20 -10.15 -5.17
CA PRO A 182 -6.08 -8.97 -6.03
C PRO A 182 -7.37 -8.79 -6.85
N ILE A 183 -7.72 -7.56 -7.15
CA ILE A 183 -9.06 -7.14 -7.60
C ILE A 183 -9.49 -7.65 -9.00
N ASP A 184 -8.64 -8.40 -9.72
CA ASP A 184 -8.89 -8.74 -11.12
C ASP A 184 -8.82 -10.25 -11.46
N ASP A 185 -9.24 -11.17 -10.58
CA ASP A 185 -9.42 -12.59 -10.95
C ASP A 185 -10.90 -13.02 -11.07
N GLU A 186 -11.75 -12.13 -11.60
CA GLU A 186 -13.11 -12.52 -12.04
C GLU A 186 -13.18 -12.95 -13.52
N THR A 187 -12.05 -13.16 -14.19
CA THR A 187 -12.05 -13.76 -15.54
C THR A 187 -10.89 -14.73 -15.73
N THR A 188 -10.83 -15.76 -14.89
CA THR A 188 -10.34 -17.05 -15.37
C THR A 188 -11.38 -18.09 -14.98
N GLU A 189 -12.23 -18.41 -15.95
CA GLU A 189 -13.06 -19.60 -15.97
C GLU A 189 -12.21 -20.76 -15.44
N VAL A 190 -12.50 -21.23 -14.23
CA VAL A 190 -11.89 -22.43 -13.69
C VAL A 190 -12.44 -23.56 -14.54
N GLU A 191 -11.70 -23.92 -15.58
CA GLU A 191 -11.81 -25.22 -16.22
C GLU A 191 -11.57 -26.25 -15.12
N ILE A 192 -12.66 -26.81 -14.60
CA ILE A 192 -12.63 -27.94 -13.68
C ILE A 192 -12.07 -29.10 -14.51
N VAL A 193 -10.74 -29.27 -14.46
CA VAL A 193 -10.10 -30.49 -14.91
C VAL A 193 -10.58 -31.60 -13.97
N ASP A 194 -11.48 -32.42 -14.50
CA ASP A 194 -11.97 -33.64 -13.89
C ASP A 194 -10.78 -34.55 -13.56
N ALA A 195 -10.39 -34.57 -12.29
CA ALA A 195 -9.48 -35.55 -11.74
C ALA A 195 -10.27 -36.81 -11.35
N SER A 196 -10.91 -37.46 -12.32
CA SER A 196 -11.38 -38.84 -12.20
C SER A 196 -10.24 -39.77 -12.62
N GLY A 197 -9.36 -40.09 -11.67
CA GLY A 197 -8.44 -41.22 -11.80
C GLY A 197 -9.23 -42.52 -11.99
N PRO A 198 -8.70 -43.53 -12.72
CA PRO A 198 -9.41 -44.77 -12.96
C PRO A 198 -9.52 -45.57 -11.66
N SER A 199 -10.69 -45.54 -11.03
CA SER A 199 -11.05 -46.50 -9.99
C SER A 199 -11.35 -47.85 -10.66
N ALA A 200 -10.35 -48.72 -10.70
CA ALA A 200 -10.55 -50.14 -10.89
C ALA A 200 -11.28 -50.70 -9.66
N GLY A 201 -12.61 -50.65 -9.70
CA GLY A 201 -13.51 -51.19 -8.69
C GLY A 201 -14.55 -52.05 -9.39
N SER A 202 -14.29 -53.35 -9.41
CA SER A 202 -15.20 -54.43 -9.82
C SER A 202 -16.59 -54.27 -9.18
N GLY A 203 -17.57 -53.87 -9.98
CA GLY A 203 -18.99 -53.81 -9.63
C GLY A 203 -19.72 -55.11 -9.91
N ILE A 204 -19.99 -55.86 -8.83
CA ILE A 204 -21.29 -56.42 -8.42
C ILE A 204 -22.20 -56.99 -9.53
N GLY A 205 -22.32 -58.32 -9.55
CA GLY A 205 -23.52 -59.01 -10.04
C GLY A 205 -24.37 -59.44 -8.84
N GLY A 206 -25.62 -58.94 -8.76
CA GLY A 206 -26.60 -59.39 -7.78
C GLY A 206 -27.52 -58.29 -7.28
N THR A 207 -28.56 -57.95 -8.04
CA THR A 207 -29.78 -57.37 -7.48
C THR A 207 -30.98 -58.14 -8.02
N GLY A 208 -31.75 -58.70 -7.09
CA GLY A 208 -32.96 -59.46 -7.33
C GLY A 208 -34.08 -58.55 -7.81
N SER A 209 -34.76 -59.03 -8.86
CA SER A 209 -36.02 -58.50 -9.36
C SER A 209 -37.16 -59.20 -8.63
N GLU A 210 -37.79 -58.52 -7.67
CA GLU A 210 -39.15 -58.84 -7.24
C GLU A 210 -40.13 -58.07 -8.14
N ILE A 211 -40.76 -58.78 -9.08
CA ILE A 211 -42.03 -58.38 -9.70
C ILE A 211 -42.95 -59.58 -9.57
N GLY A 212 -43.99 -59.42 -8.75
CA GLY A 212 -45.04 -60.40 -8.56
C GLY A 212 -46.07 -60.35 -9.67
N SER A 213 -46.34 -61.50 -10.27
CA SER A 213 -47.64 -61.90 -10.81
C SER A 213 -47.55 -63.38 -11.17
N ASP A 214 -48.20 -64.27 -10.41
CA ASP A 214 -49.19 -65.14 -11.03
C ASP A 214 -50.10 -65.86 -10.04
N THR A 215 -51.30 -66.09 -10.53
CA THR A 215 -52.46 -66.61 -9.83
C THR A 215 -52.63 -68.10 -10.17
N ARG A 216 -53.25 -68.85 -9.24
CA ARG A 216 -54.01 -70.11 -9.43
C ARG A 216 -53.33 -71.49 -9.26
N ALA A 217 -53.88 -72.18 -8.24
CA ALA A 217 -54.61 -73.45 -8.29
C ALA A 217 -53.84 -74.79 -8.23
N ALA A 218 -54.13 -75.55 -7.17
CA ALA A 218 -54.63 -76.95 -7.15
C ALA A 218 -54.42 -77.47 -5.71
N SER A 219 -55.50 -77.56 -4.91
CA SER A 219 -56.20 -78.81 -4.54
C SER A 219 -55.44 -79.66 -3.53
#